data_AF-A0A3D4VVE0-F1
#
_entry.id   AF-A0A3D4VVE0-F1
#
_cell.length_a   1.000
_cell.length_b   1.000
_cell.length_c   1.000
_cell.angle_alpha   90.00
_cell.angle_beta   90.00
_cell.angle_gamma   90.00
#
_symmetry.space_group_name_H-M   'P 1'
#
loop_
_entity.id
_entity.type
_entity.pdbx_description
1 polymer ?
#
loop_
_entity_poly.entity_id
_entity_poly.type
_entity_poly.pdbx_seq_one_letter_code
_entity_poly.pdbx_strand_id
1 'polypeptide(L)'
;MYTKIIDPSIVIYNDYTNEFIGSAKFILTPESQDALLRLVNYNIIPASLLLMNLNFYQQSTYFDPPVLDQTVPRKGILRVIVVNDAGEQIPMEIRLRYDARARSNVSGSLTFFESAEYNNIEVDSIEEIVY
;
A
#
# COMPACT_ATOMS: atom_id res chain seq x y z
N MET A 1 11.20 -4.82 18.79
CA MET A 1 11.15 -4.43 17.36
C MET A 1 9.99 -5.15 16.70
N TYR A 2 9.52 -4.63 15.57
CA TYR A 2 8.56 -5.31 14.71
C TYR A 2 9.31 -6.25 13.75
N THR A 3 8.79 -7.47 13.60
CA THR A 3 9.45 -8.57 12.86
C THR A 3 8.65 -9.01 11.64
N LYS A 4 7.37 -8.66 11.56
CA LYS A 4 6.48 -9.12 10.50
C LYS A 4 5.34 -8.14 10.23
N ILE A 5 4.86 -8.12 8.99
CA ILE A 5 3.64 -7.42 8.57
C ILE A 5 2.62 -8.44 8.08
N ILE A 6 1.37 -8.32 8.51
CA ILE A 6 0.25 -9.16 8.07
C ILE A 6 -0.98 -8.33 7.69
N ASP A 7 -1.84 -8.95 6.87
CA ASP A 7 -3.09 -8.40 6.31
C ASP A 7 -2.98 -6.95 5.78
N PRO A 8 -2.03 -6.65 4.86
CA PRO A 8 -1.89 -5.32 4.35
C PRO A 8 -3.07 -4.96 3.44
N SER A 9 -3.61 -3.77 3.66
CA SER A 9 -4.65 -3.17 2.82
C SER A 9 -4.44 -1.66 2.70
N ILE A 10 -4.98 -1.05 1.67
CA ILE A 10 -4.82 0.39 1.45
C ILE A 10 -6.15 1.02 1.03
N VAL A 11 -6.42 2.20 1.57
CA VAL A 11 -7.47 3.09 1.09
C VAL A 11 -6.81 4.14 0.19
N ILE A 12 -7.28 4.29 -1.05
CA ILE A 12 -6.60 5.03 -2.10
C ILE A 12 -7.43 6.25 -2.49
N TYR A 13 -6.74 7.39 -2.62
CA TYR A 13 -7.28 8.67 -3.03
C TYR A 13 -6.46 9.25 -4.19
N ASN A 14 -7.09 10.08 -5.00
CA ASN A 14 -6.40 10.90 -5.99
C ASN A 14 -5.61 11.99 -5.24
N ASP A 15 -4.30 12.12 -5.50
CA ASP A 15 -3.45 13.06 -4.75
C ASP A 15 -3.78 14.54 -5.06
N TYR A 16 -4.30 14.83 -6.25
CA TYR A 16 -4.66 16.19 -6.66
C TYR A 16 -6.05 16.61 -6.17
N THR A 17 -7.05 15.74 -6.31
CA THR A 17 -8.45 16.07 -6.00
C THR A 17 -8.88 15.64 -4.59
N ASN A 18 -8.09 14.82 -3.90
CA ASN A 18 -8.46 14.11 -2.67
C ASN A 18 -9.73 13.24 -2.81
N GLU A 19 -10.16 12.94 -4.03
CA GLU A 19 -11.31 12.07 -4.27
C GLU A 19 -10.94 10.63 -3.98
N PHE A 20 -11.86 9.93 -3.31
CA PHE A 20 -11.73 8.50 -3.04
C PHE A 20 -11.78 7.71 -4.35
N ILE A 21 -10.85 6.76 -4.51
CA ILE A 21 -10.73 5.90 -5.69
C ILE A 21 -11.25 4.50 -5.35
N GLY A 22 -10.75 3.92 -4.26
CA GLY A 22 -11.08 2.57 -3.88
C GLY A 22 -10.22 2.08 -2.73
N SER A 23 -10.54 0.89 -2.24
CA SER A 23 -9.70 0.17 -1.29
C SER A 23 -9.10 -1.05 -1.97
N ALA A 24 -7.94 -1.53 -1.51
CA ALA A 24 -7.33 -2.72 -2.06
C ALA A 24 -6.66 -3.59 -0.98
N LYS A 25 -6.72 -4.91 -1.18
CA LYS A 25 -5.91 -5.89 -0.45
C LYS A 25 -4.81 -6.42 -1.37
N PHE A 26 -3.67 -6.78 -0.81
CA PHE A 26 -2.54 -7.29 -1.58
C PHE A 26 -1.62 -8.13 -0.69
N ILE A 27 -0.57 -8.67 -1.29
CA ILE A 27 0.52 -9.37 -0.62
C ILE A 27 1.80 -8.58 -0.85
N LEU A 28 2.63 -8.45 0.17
CA LEU A 28 3.97 -7.85 0.04
C LEU A 28 4.98 -8.92 -0.40
N THR A 29 5.90 -8.56 -1.28
CA THR A 29 7.11 -9.39 -1.47
C THR A 29 7.98 -9.36 -0.21
N PRO A 30 8.89 -10.34 -0.02
CA PRO A 30 9.82 -10.33 1.11
C PRO A 30 10.62 -9.01 1.23
N GLU A 31 11.06 -8.46 0.10
CA GLU A 31 11.81 -7.21 0.05
C GLU A 31 10.95 -6.01 0.46
N SER A 32 9.69 -5.97 0.00
CA SER A 32 8.75 -4.89 0.34
C SER A 32 8.30 -4.96 1.79
N GLN A 33 8.17 -6.17 2.34
CA GLN A 33 7.94 -6.36 3.77
C GLN A 33 9.14 -5.89 4.59
N ASP A 34 10.38 -6.25 4.22
CA ASP A 34 11.58 -5.77 4.92
C ASP A 34 11.68 -4.24 4.85
N ALA A 35 11.38 -3.64 3.70
CA ALA A 35 11.38 -2.19 3.54
C ALA A 35 10.35 -1.50 4.46
N LEU A 36 9.11 -2.01 4.53
CA LEU A 36 8.11 -1.48 5.45
C LEU A 36 8.48 -1.74 6.92
N LEU A 37 9.11 -2.86 7.26
CA LEU A 37 9.62 -3.11 8.61
C LEU A 37 10.71 -2.11 8.99
N ARG A 38 11.60 -1.73 8.06
CA ARG A 38 12.59 -0.68 8.29
C ARG A 38 11.95 0.70 8.45
N LEU A 39 10.86 0.97 7.73
CA LEU A 39 10.07 2.18 7.93
C LEU A 39 9.54 2.24 9.36
N VAL A 40 8.80 1.22 9.82
CA VAL A 40 8.14 1.28 11.14
C VAL A 40 9.12 1.17 12.31
N ASN A 41 10.26 0.49 12.15
CA ASN A 41 11.25 0.35 13.23
C ASN A 41 12.25 1.53 13.28
N TYR A 42 12.58 2.13 12.13
CA TYR A 42 13.73 3.03 12.02
C TYR A 42 13.44 4.31 11.22
N ASN A 43 12.20 4.56 10.82
CA ASN A 43 11.80 5.70 9.96
C ASN A 43 12.58 5.78 8.64
N ILE A 44 13.02 4.64 8.10
CA ILE A 44 13.69 4.56 6.80
C ILE A 44 12.61 4.44 5.72
N ILE A 45 12.40 5.51 4.95
CA ILE A 45 11.39 5.55 3.88
C ILE A 45 11.78 4.58 2.74
N PRO A 46 10.90 3.65 2.34
CA PRO A 46 11.13 2.76 1.20
C PRO A 46 11.27 3.55 -0.11
N ALA A 47 12.26 3.23 -0.93
CA ALA A 47 12.37 3.81 -2.27
C ALA A 47 11.23 3.31 -3.19
N SER A 48 10.84 2.04 -3.04
CA SER A 48 9.68 1.46 -3.69
C SER A 48 9.10 0.28 -2.90
N LEU A 49 7.85 -0.08 -3.22
CA LEU A 49 7.15 -1.24 -2.71
C LEU A 49 6.53 -2.00 -3.88
N LEU A 50 6.82 -3.30 -3.97
CA LEU A 50 6.22 -4.22 -4.92
C LEU A 50 5.10 -5.02 -4.24
N LEU A 51 3.91 -4.91 -4.83
CA LEU A 51 2.67 -5.47 -4.33
C LEU A 51 2.26 -6.59 -5.28
N MET A 52 1.82 -7.70 -4.71
CA MET A 52 1.37 -8.88 -5.44
C MET A 52 -0.12 -9.08 -5.21
N ASN A 53 -0.83 -9.59 -6.22
CA ASN A 53 -2.26 -9.92 -6.14
C ASN A 53 -3.11 -8.76 -5.62
N LEU A 54 -2.90 -7.57 -6.19
CA LEU A 54 -3.62 -6.36 -5.81
C LEU A 54 -5.08 -6.49 -6.25
N ASN A 55 -6.00 -6.56 -5.28
CA ASN A 55 -7.42 -6.74 -5.52
C ASN A 55 -8.21 -5.55 -4.96
N PHE A 56 -8.83 -4.78 -5.85
CA PHE A 56 -9.60 -3.59 -5.53
C PHE A 56 -11.05 -3.93 -5.15
N TYR A 57 -11.53 -3.30 -4.08
CA TYR A 57 -12.91 -3.37 -3.59
C TYR A 57 -13.41 -1.97 -3.19
N GLN A 58 -14.73 -1.82 -3.04
CA GLN A 58 -15.36 -0.52 -2.70
C GLN A 58 -14.89 0.60 -3.64
N GLN A 59 -14.96 0.39 -4.95
CA GLN A 59 -14.51 1.35 -5.93
C GLN A 59 -15.47 2.54 -6.03
N SER A 60 -14.93 3.72 -6.31
CA SER A 60 -15.74 4.90 -6.62
C SER A 60 -16.36 4.79 -8.01
N THR A 61 -17.37 5.62 -8.29
CA THR A 61 -17.99 5.70 -9.62
C THR A 61 -17.00 6.18 -10.70
N TYR A 62 -15.96 6.90 -10.29
CA TYR A 62 -14.88 7.43 -11.15
C TYR A 62 -13.59 6.64 -10.96
N PHE A 63 -13.71 5.34 -10.72
CA PHE A 63 -12.56 4.48 -10.48
C PHE A 63 -11.57 4.54 -11.64
N ASP A 64 -10.36 4.97 -11.31
CA ASP A 64 -9.23 5.10 -12.21
C ASP A 64 -8.12 4.15 -11.71
N PRO A 65 -8.00 2.94 -12.25
CA PRO A 65 -6.99 1.99 -11.81
C PRO A 65 -5.59 2.40 -12.28
N PRO A 66 -4.52 1.90 -11.63
CA PRO A 66 -3.19 2.01 -12.19
C PRO A 66 -3.11 1.25 -13.52
N VAL A 67 -2.27 1.71 -14.44
CA VAL A 67 -2.05 1.06 -15.74
C VAL A 67 -0.55 0.80 -15.98
N LEU A 68 -0.23 0.02 -17.01
CA LEU A 68 1.12 -0.53 -17.21
C LEU A 68 2.15 0.50 -17.70
N ASP A 69 1.69 1.50 -18.43
CA ASP A 69 2.49 2.45 -19.22
C ASP A 69 2.67 3.82 -18.56
N GLN A 70 1.90 4.13 -17.50
CA GLN A 70 1.99 5.38 -16.77
C GLN A 70 2.02 5.16 -15.26
N THR A 71 2.73 6.05 -14.58
CA THR A 71 2.66 6.24 -13.13
C THR A 71 1.56 7.24 -12.82
N VAL A 72 0.71 6.91 -11.85
CA VAL A 72 -0.38 7.80 -11.42
C VAL A 72 -0.15 8.20 -9.97
N PRO A 73 -0.07 9.51 -9.65
CA PRO A 73 0.10 9.98 -8.28
C PRO A 73 -1.14 9.66 -7.43
N ARG A 74 -0.90 9.10 -6.25
CA ARG A 74 -1.92 8.67 -5.30
C ARG A 74 -1.56 9.09 -3.89
N LYS A 75 -2.59 9.26 -3.08
CA LYS A 75 -2.49 9.32 -1.63
C LYS A 75 -3.15 8.07 -1.04
N GLY A 76 -2.53 7.51 0.00
CA GLY A 76 -2.94 6.25 0.59
C GLY A 76 -2.96 6.28 2.11
N ILE A 77 -3.91 5.54 2.66
CA ILE A 77 -3.88 5.10 4.07
C ILE A 77 -3.61 3.60 4.04
N LEU A 78 -2.35 3.23 4.22
CA LEU A 78 -1.90 1.85 4.31
C LEU A 78 -2.16 1.32 5.71
N ARG A 79 -3.04 0.34 5.80
CA ARG A 79 -3.40 -0.37 7.02
C ARG A 79 -2.68 -1.71 7.06
N VAL A 80 -1.96 -1.94 8.14
CA VAL A 80 -1.20 -3.16 8.36
C VAL A 80 -1.34 -3.61 9.80
N ILE A 81 -1.14 -4.89 10.04
CA ILE A 81 -0.89 -5.40 11.38
C ILE A 81 0.60 -5.73 11.47
N VAL A 82 1.32 -5.06 12.37
CA VAL A 82 2.72 -5.38 12.66
C VAL A 82 2.79 -6.36 13.83
N VAL A 83 3.73 -7.29 13.78
CA VAL A 83 3.98 -8.24 14.87
C VAL A 83 5.30 -7.90 15.53
N ASN A 84 5.33 -7.75 16.86
CA ASN A 84 6.57 -7.49 17.59
C ASN A 84 7.31 -8.78 17.99
N ASP A 85 8.50 -8.65 18.56
CA ASP A 85 9.32 -9.78 19.02
C ASP A 85 8.62 -10.67 20.07
N ALA A 86 7.68 -10.12 20.83
CA ALA A 86 6.86 -10.87 21.79
C ALA A 86 5.68 -11.60 21.13
N GLY A 87 5.46 -11.42 19.83
CA GLY A 87 4.35 -11.98 19.08
C GLY A 87 3.05 -11.18 19.16
N GLU A 88 3.08 -9.98 19.76
CA GLU A 88 1.90 -9.11 19.86
C GLU A 88 1.57 -8.52 18.49
N GLN A 89 0.28 -8.50 18.15
CA GLN A 89 -0.24 -7.95 16.91
C GLN A 89 -0.75 -6.53 17.14
N ILE A 90 -0.16 -5.57 16.45
CA ILE A 90 -0.42 -4.14 16.64
C ILE A 90 -0.90 -3.56 15.30
N PRO A 91 -2.17 -3.12 15.19
CA PRO A 91 -2.66 -2.48 13.98
C PRO A 91 -2.06 -1.07 13.82
N MET A 92 -1.62 -0.75 12.61
CA MET A 92 -1.05 0.55 12.27
C MET A 92 -1.66 1.12 11.00
N GLU A 93 -1.78 2.43 10.97
CA GLU A 93 -2.06 3.24 9.80
C GLU A 93 -0.82 4.03 9.40
N ILE A 94 -0.43 3.90 8.13
CA ILE A 94 0.64 4.67 7.50
C ILE A 94 -0.02 5.54 6.44
N ARG A 95 0.07 6.86 6.60
CA ARG A 95 -0.42 7.82 5.61
C ARG A 95 0.72 8.18 4.69
N LEU A 96 0.54 7.98 3.39
CA LEU A 96 1.61 8.19 2.42
C LEU A 96 1.10 8.75 1.09
N ARG A 97 1.99 9.44 0.39
CA ARG A 97 1.87 9.76 -1.04
C ARG A 97 2.84 8.91 -1.83
N TYR A 98 2.46 8.57 -3.05
CA TYR A 98 3.25 7.68 -3.90
C TYR A 98 2.78 7.76 -5.34
N ASP A 99 3.67 7.40 -6.25
CA ASP A 99 3.33 7.12 -7.63
C ASP A 99 2.99 5.63 -7.77
N ALA A 100 1.83 5.34 -8.35
CA ALA A 100 1.33 3.98 -8.54
C ALA A 100 1.46 3.55 -10.00
N ARG A 101 1.98 2.35 -10.24
CA ARG A 101 2.08 1.76 -11.58
C ARG A 101 1.74 0.29 -11.57
N ALA A 102 0.91 -0.17 -12.50
CA ALA A 102 0.70 -1.60 -12.69
C ALA A 102 1.97 -2.20 -13.31
N ARG A 103 2.40 -3.37 -12.84
CA ARG A 103 3.54 -4.11 -13.42
C ARG A 103 3.07 -5.32 -14.22
N SER A 104 1.93 -5.90 -13.84
CA SER A 104 1.27 -6.97 -14.56
C SER A 104 -0.25 -6.86 -14.44
N ASN A 105 -0.94 -7.14 -15.55
CA ASN A 105 -2.38 -7.35 -15.60
C ASN A 105 -2.73 -8.38 -16.68
N VAL A 106 -2.28 -9.62 -16.50
CA VAL A 106 -2.51 -10.71 -17.47
C VAL A 106 -4.00 -11.01 -17.61
N SER A 107 -4.75 -10.88 -16.52
CA SER A 107 -6.20 -11.09 -16.51
C SER A 107 -6.99 -10.05 -17.34
N GLY A 108 -6.42 -8.87 -17.60
CA GLY A 108 -7.12 -7.73 -18.19
C GLY A 108 -8.20 -7.12 -17.27
N SER A 109 -8.28 -7.56 -16.01
CA SER A 109 -9.24 -7.04 -15.04
C SER A 109 -8.87 -5.63 -14.62
N LEU A 110 -9.85 -4.75 -14.52
CA LEU A 110 -9.64 -3.41 -13.96
C LEU A 110 -9.50 -3.43 -12.43
N THR A 111 -9.91 -4.53 -11.79
CA THR A 111 -10.01 -4.62 -10.33
C THR A 111 -9.00 -5.58 -9.73
N PHE A 112 -8.24 -6.30 -10.57
CA PHE A 112 -7.22 -7.25 -10.13
C PHE A 112 -5.95 -7.09 -10.97
N PHE A 113 -4.81 -6.99 -10.29
CA PHE A 113 -3.50 -6.89 -10.89
C PHE A 113 -2.58 -7.91 -10.23
N GLU A 114 -1.85 -8.72 -11.01
CA GLU A 114 -0.92 -9.70 -10.42
C GLU A 114 0.21 -8.98 -9.70
N SER A 115 0.63 -7.81 -10.22
CA SER A 115 1.58 -6.95 -9.52
C SER A 115 1.41 -5.46 -9.82
N ALA A 116 1.70 -4.65 -8.81
CA ALA A 116 1.77 -3.20 -8.90
C ALA A 116 2.97 -2.70 -8.08
N GLU A 117 3.57 -1.60 -8.51
CA GLU A 117 4.65 -0.96 -7.79
C GLU A 117 4.21 0.43 -7.33
N TYR A 118 4.58 0.74 -6.08
CA TYR A 118 4.53 2.08 -5.53
C TYR A 118 5.96 2.61 -5.42
N ASN A 119 6.22 3.81 -5.94
CA ASN A 119 7.51 4.49 -5.86
C ASN A 119 7.31 5.98 -5.52
N ASN A 120 8.41 6.74 -5.41
CA ASN A 120 8.38 8.14 -4.98
C ASN A 120 7.58 8.32 -3.67
N ILE A 121 7.81 7.42 -2.72
CA ILE A 121 7.01 7.33 -1.50
C ILE A 121 7.39 8.46 -0.56
N GLU A 122 6.39 9.22 -0.12
CA GLU A 122 6.49 10.20 0.94
C GLU A 122 5.58 9.76 2.09
N VAL A 123 6.07 9.79 3.33
CA VAL A 123 5.30 9.36 4.50
C VAL A 123 4.88 10.59 5.30
N ASP A 124 3.56 10.78 5.42
CA ASP A 124 2.94 11.88 6.17
C ASP A 124 2.91 11.55 7.68
N SER A 125 2.42 10.36 8.04
CA SER A 125 2.36 9.89 9.44
C SER A 125 2.33 8.37 9.56
N ILE A 126 2.72 7.87 10.74
CA ILE A 126 2.62 6.47 11.15
C ILE A 126 1.97 6.47 12.53
N GLU A 127 0.84 5.80 12.67
CA GLU A 127 0.02 5.81 13.88
C GLU A 127 -0.39 4.38 14.25
N GLU A 128 -0.26 4.01 15.53
CA GLU A 128 -0.89 2.83 16.09
C GLU A 128 -2.39 3.10 16.30
N ILE A 129 -3.24 2.15 15.92
CA ILE A 129 -4.69 2.30 16.07
C ILE A 129 -5.14 1.59 17.34
N VAL A 130 -5.65 2.35 18.30
CA VAL A 130 -6.34 1.78 19.47
C VAL A 130 -7.83 1.75 19.16
N TYR A 131 -8.43 0.56 19.15
CA TYR A 131 -9.88 0.38 19.07
C TYR A 131 -10.52 0.47 20.46
#